data_AF-A0A8D8I749-F1
#
_entry.id   AF-A0A8D8I749-F1
#
_cell.length_a   1.000
_cell.length_b   1.000
_cell.length_c   1.000
_cell.angle_alpha   90.00
_cell.angle_beta   90.00
_cell.angle_gamma   90.00
#
_symmetry.space_group_name_H-M   'P 1'
#
loop_
_entity.id
_entity.type
_entity.pdbx_description
1 polymer ?
#
loop_
_entity_poly.entity_id
_entity_poly.type
_entity_poly.pdbx_seq_one_letter_code
_entity_poly.pdbx_strand_id
1 'polypeptide(L)'
;MSTSEIEDFVNGALISWIESCLPRNEIIAGYVSLLDGTILHSVYLQIDPEPQFHPVKLKNLEGLSLAQARSRNFDAIVKNLRNLYDEELGQTILSLPDCSILGQSPESRAGLDQMKLL
;
A
#
# COMPACT_ATOMS: atom_id res chain seq x y z
N MET A 1 -5.16 -16.44 11.65
CA MET A 1 -5.09 -15.02 12.05
C MET A 1 -6.43 -14.67 12.67
N SER A 2 -6.47 -13.94 13.78
CA SER A 2 -7.74 -13.46 14.32
C SER A 2 -8.17 -12.21 13.54
N THR A 3 -9.46 -12.11 13.23
CA THR A 3 -10.08 -10.89 12.68
C THR A 3 -9.73 -9.65 13.50
N SER A 4 -9.54 -9.81 14.82
CA SER A 4 -9.07 -8.79 15.75
C SER A 4 -7.77 -8.08 15.31
N GLU A 5 -6.78 -8.79 14.75
CA GLU A 5 -5.51 -8.15 14.40
C GLU A 5 -5.63 -7.23 13.16
N ILE A 6 -6.50 -7.59 12.22
CA ILE A 6 -6.83 -6.73 11.07
C ILE A 6 -7.65 -5.53 11.56
N GLU A 7 -8.61 -5.75 12.44
CA GLU A 7 -9.42 -4.68 13.02
C GLU A 7 -8.57 -3.69 13.80
N ASP A 8 -7.63 -4.16 14.62
CA ASP A 8 -6.69 -3.30 15.37
C ASP A 8 -5.80 -2.47 14.43
N PHE A 9 -5.37 -3.05 13.31
CA PHE A 9 -4.60 -2.33 12.30
C PHE A 9 -5.44 -1.27 11.57
N VAL A 10 -6.66 -1.63 11.15
CA VAL A 10 -7.59 -0.70 10.46
C VAL A 10 -7.98 0.46 11.35
N ASN A 11 -8.12 0.24 12.66
CA ASN A 11 -8.39 1.30 13.64
C ASN A 11 -7.11 1.95 14.18
N GLY A 12 -5.95 1.60 13.63
CA GLY A 12 -4.65 2.09 14.07
C GLY A 12 -4.30 3.47 13.52
N ALA A 13 -3.28 4.10 14.13
CA ALA A 13 -2.86 5.46 13.81
C ALA A 13 -2.43 5.65 12.35
N LEU A 14 -1.80 4.64 11.73
CA LEU A 14 -1.39 4.71 10.32
C LEU A 14 -2.61 4.86 9.40
N ILE A 15 -3.66 4.09 9.64
CA ILE A 15 -4.87 4.13 8.82
C ILE A 15 -5.63 5.43 9.06
N SER A 16 -5.76 5.88 10.32
CA SER A 16 -6.34 7.19 10.61
C SER A 16 -5.59 8.34 9.93
N TRP A 17 -4.26 8.26 9.85
CA TRP A 17 -3.46 9.24 9.12
C TRP A 17 -3.71 9.18 7.61
N ILE A 18 -3.73 8.00 7.00
CA ILE A 18 -4.06 7.83 5.58
C ILE A 18 -5.45 8.40 5.28
N GLU A 19 -6.45 8.09 6.11
CA GLU A 19 -7.81 8.64 5.97
C GLU A 19 -7.83 10.17 6.03
N SER A 20 -7.00 10.78 6.88
CA SER A 20 -6.90 12.25 6.98
C SER A 20 -6.40 12.93 5.70
N CYS A 21 -5.67 12.19 4.86
CA CYS A 21 -5.17 12.64 3.55
C CYS A 21 -6.21 12.47 2.44
N LEU A 22 -7.31 11.73 2.67
CA LEU A 22 -8.31 11.48 1.64
C LEU A 22 -9.28 12.66 1.47
N PRO A 23 -9.79 12.89 0.25
CA PRO A 23 -10.90 13.80 0.04
C PRO A 23 -12.11 13.40 0.91
N ARG A 24 -12.92 14.38 1.36
CA ARG A 24 -14.04 14.17 2.31
C ARG A 24 -15.05 13.08 1.94
N ASN A 25 -15.08 12.63 0.68
CA ASN A 25 -15.99 11.61 0.16
C ASN A 25 -15.34 10.21 0.02
N GLU A 26 -14.03 10.08 0.21
CA GLU A 26 -13.33 8.80 0.19
C GLU A 26 -13.11 8.32 1.63
N ILE A 27 -13.52 7.08 1.91
CA ILE A 27 -13.43 6.44 3.22
C ILE A 27 -12.78 5.06 3.03
N ILE A 28 -11.91 4.66 3.95
CA ILE A 28 -11.35 3.31 3.95
C ILE A 28 -12.41 2.37 4.54
N ALA A 29 -13.12 1.65 3.67
CA ALA A 29 -14.15 0.68 4.05
C ALA A 29 -13.54 -0.66 4.52
N GLY A 30 -12.53 -0.58 5.39
CA GLY A 30 -11.78 -1.72 5.91
C GLY A 30 -10.50 -2.04 5.13
N TYR A 31 -9.81 -3.09 5.58
CA TYR A 31 -8.48 -3.48 5.08
C TYR A 31 -8.45 -3.75 3.57
N VAL A 32 -9.56 -4.26 3.01
CA VAL A 32 -9.68 -4.58 1.58
C VAL A 32 -9.47 -3.38 0.67
N SER A 33 -9.78 -2.16 1.13
CA SER A 33 -9.60 -0.92 0.37
C SER A 33 -8.13 -0.59 0.08
N LEU A 34 -7.19 -1.13 0.87
CA LEU A 34 -5.76 -0.90 0.73
C LEU A 34 -5.09 -1.86 -0.26
N LEU A 35 -5.72 -3.01 -0.56
CA LEU A 35 -5.05 -4.14 -1.21
C LEU A 35 -4.64 -3.91 -2.66
N ASP A 36 -5.26 -2.93 -3.33
CA ASP A 36 -4.94 -2.59 -4.70
C ASP A 36 -3.84 -1.51 -4.80
N GLY A 37 -3.41 -0.94 -3.67
CA GLY A 37 -2.39 0.12 -3.59
C GLY A 37 -2.86 1.50 -4.05
N THR A 38 -4.07 1.63 -4.59
CA THR A 38 -4.58 2.90 -5.16
C THR A 38 -4.64 4.03 -4.14
N ILE A 39 -5.14 3.74 -2.93
CA ILE A 39 -5.24 4.71 -1.83
C ILE A 39 -3.85 5.14 -1.36
N LEU A 40 -2.92 4.18 -1.20
CA LEU A 40 -1.56 4.48 -0.78
C LEU A 40 -0.83 5.35 -1.82
N HIS A 41 -1.03 5.05 -3.10
CA HIS A 41 -0.48 5.86 -4.18
C HIS A 41 -1.11 7.26 -4.26
N SER A 42 -2.41 7.41 -3.99
CA SER A 42 -3.02 8.74 -3.96
C SER A 42 -2.50 9.60 -2.82
N VAL A 43 -2.17 9.00 -1.67
CA VAL A 43 -1.48 9.69 -0.57
C VAL A 43 -0.03 10.02 -0.96
N TYR A 44 0.70 9.09 -1.59
CA TYR A 44 2.05 9.36 -2.10
C TYR A 44 2.08 10.58 -3.04
N LEU A 45 1.11 10.69 -3.95
CA LEU A 45 1.01 11.81 -4.90
C LEU A 45 0.84 13.19 -4.23
N GLN A 46 0.44 13.24 -2.96
CA GLN A 46 0.39 14.49 -2.20
C GLN A 46 1.77 14.90 -1.67
N ILE A 47 2.69 13.95 -1.54
CA ILE A 47 4.08 14.15 -1.13
C ILE A 47 4.93 14.50 -2.36
N ASP A 48 4.83 13.67 -3.39
CA ASP A 48 5.54 13.84 -4.66
C ASP A 48 4.57 13.70 -5.83
N PRO A 49 4.22 14.80 -6.52
CA PRO A 49 3.24 14.79 -7.61
C PRO A 49 3.80 14.21 -8.92
N GLU A 50 5.10 13.93 -9.02
CA GLU A 50 5.77 13.47 -10.25
C GLU A 50 6.40 12.07 -10.09
N PRO A 51 5.63 11.01 -9.76
CA PRO A 51 6.17 9.68 -9.57
C PRO A 51 6.76 9.11 -10.86
N GLN A 52 7.84 8.35 -10.74
CA GLN A 52 8.44 7.64 -11.88
C GLN A 52 7.65 6.36 -12.24
N PHE A 53 7.07 5.69 -11.25
CA PHE A 53 6.34 4.43 -11.40
C PHE A 53 4.85 4.61 -11.08
N HIS A 54 3.97 3.93 -11.82
CA HIS A 54 2.53 4.14 -11.71
C HIS A 54 1.79 2.81 -11.52
N PRO A 55 0.99 2.66 -10.45
CA PRO A 55 0.06 1.55 -10.30
C PRO A 55 -0.98 1.52 -11.42
N VAL A 56 -1.48 0.33 -11.74
CA VAL A 56 -2.53 0.13 -12.73
C VAL A 56 -3.87 -0.11 -12.05
N LYS A 57 -4.96 0.36 -12.68
CA LYS A 57 -6.32 0.07 -12.20
C LYS A 57 -6.62 -1.41 -12.36
N LEU A 58 -6.98 -2.06 -11.26
CA LEU A 58 -7.35 -3.47 -11.25
C LEU A 58 -8.85 -3.58 -11.56
N LYS A 59 -9.20 -4.21 -12.68
CA LYS A 59 -10.60 -4.45 -13.09
C LYS A 59 -10.73 -5.84 -13.66
N ASN A 60 -11.78 -6.57 -13.24
CA ASN A 60 -12.10 -7.91 -13.73
C ASN A 60 -10.94 -8.92 -13.60
N LEU A 61 -10.11 -8.79 -12.56
CA LEU A 61 -9.03 -9.72 -12.23
C LEU A 61 -9.43 -10.53 -11.00
N GLU A 62 -9.08 -11.81 -11.00
CA GLU A 62 -9.36 -12.73 -9.90
C GLU A 62 -8.21 -13.73 -9.71
N GLY A 63 -8.14 -14.32 -8.52
CA GLY A 63 -7.13 -15.34 -8.20
C GLY A 63 -5.69 -14.87 -8.46
N LEU A 64 -4.94 -15.67 -9.21
CA LEU A 64 -3.51 -15.42 -9.45
C LEU A 64 -3.24 -14.11 -10.20
N SER A 65 -4.09 -13.75 -11.18
CA SER A 65 -3.87 -12.53 -11.96
C SER A 65 -4.10 -11.27 -11.13
N LEU A 66 -5.09 -11.31 -10.23
CA LEU A 66 -5.31 -10.24 -9.24
C LEU A 66 -4.11 -10.12 -8.30
N ALA A 67 -3.64 -11.23 -7.74
CA ALA A 67 -2.48 -11.25 -6.84
C ALA A 67 -1.23 -10.66 -7.50
N GLN A 68 -0.93 -11.07 -8.75
CA GLN A 68 0.21 -10.54 -9.51
C GLN A 68 0.07 -9.05 -9.79
N ALA A 69 -1.14 -8.59 -10.13
CA ALA A 69 -1.36 -7.17 -10.42
C ALA A 69 -1.24 -6.31 -9.15
N ARG A 70 -1.72 -6.80 -7.99
CA ARG A 70 -1.49 -6.17 -6.68
C ARG A 70 -0.01 -6.07 -6.34
N SER A 71 0.75 -7.16 -6.48
CA SER A 71 2.20 -7.15 -6.26
C SER A 71 2.90 -6.09 -7.11
N ARG A 72 2.51 -5.94 -8.38
CA ARG A 72 3.06 -4.91 -9.26
C ARG A 72 2.70 -3.50 -8.83
N ASN A 73 1.49 -3.28 -8.33
CA ASN A 73 1.07 -1.97 -7.81
C ASN A 73 1.88 -1.59 -6.56
N PHE A 74 2.07 -2.51 -5.61
CA PHE A 74 2.91 -2.27 -4.44
C PHE A 74 4.37 -2.05 -4.82
N ASP A 75 4.91 -2.82 -5.78
CA ASP A 75 6.28 -2.63 -6.28
C ASP A 75 6.49 -1.22 -6.88
N ALA A 76 5.50 -0.68 -7.61
CA ALA A 76 5.56 0.69 -8.11
C ALA A 76 5.63 1.72 -6.97
N ILE A 77 4.79 1.56 -5.94
CA ILE A 77 4.77 2.46 -4.77
C ILE A 77 6.10 2.40 -4.02
N VAL A 78 6.61 1.19 -3.76
CA VAL A 78 7.90 0.97 -3.07
C VAL A 78 9.06 1.57 -3.84
N LYS A 79 9.07 1.45 -5.17
CA LYS A 79 10.11 2.08 -6.01
C LYS A 79 10.05 3.60 -5.97
N ASN A 80 8.85 4.17 -6.02
CA ASN A 80 8.69 5.62 -5.87
C ASN A 80 9.19 6.10 -4.50
N LEU A 81 8.79 5.44 -3.41
CA LEU A 81 9.27 5.75 -2.06
C LEU A 81 10.79 5.64 -1.97
N ARG A 82 11.37 4.56 -2.50
CA ARG A 82 12.83 4.40 -2.55
C ARG A 82 13.48 5.57 -3.28
N ASN A 83 13.02 5.91 -4.47
CA ASN A 83 13.60 7.00 -5.26
C ASN A 83 13.48 8.34 -4.54
N LEU A 84 12.33 8.65 -3.95
CA LEU A 84 12.16 9.86 -3.14
C LEU A 84 13.18 9.93 -2.00
N TYR A 85 13.37 8.83 -1.26
CA TYR A 85 14.33 8.80 -0.16
C TYR A 85 15.79 8.87 -0.64
N ASP A 86 16.16 8.07 -1.64
CA ASP A 86 17.55 7.97 -2.10
C ASP A 86 17.97 9.21 -2.93
N GLU A 87 17.14 9.66 -3.87
CA GLU A 87 17.47 10.71 -4.84
C GLU A 87 17.19 12.12 -4.29
N GLU A 88 16.05 12.34 -3.63
CA GLU A 88 15.65 13.67 -3.15
C GLU A 88 16.10 13.95 -1.71
N LEU A 89 15.99 12.95 -0.83
CA LEU A 89 16.33 13.12 0.60
C LEU A 89 17.76 12.69 0.97
N GLY A 90 18.45 11.95 0.09
CA GLY A 90 19.78 11.41 0.36
C GLY A 90 19.81 10.41 1.52
N GLN A 91 18.72 9.67 1.72
CA GLN A 91 18.53 8.71 2.81
C GLN A 91 18.24 7.32 2.26
N THR A 92 18.83 6.28 2.86
CA THR A 92 18.58 4.90 2.44
C THR A 92 17.54 4.22 3.32
N ILE A 93 16.47 3.72 2.70
CA ILE A 93 15.47 2.89 3.39
C ILE A 93 16.05 1.49 3.63
N LEU A 94 16.16 1.09 4.90
CA LEU A 94 16.76 -0.19 5.30
C LEU A 94 15.81 -1.39 5.13
N SER A 95 14.51 -1.16 5.29
CA SER A 95 13.49 -2.21 5.22
C SER A 95 12.35 -1.73 4.35
N LEU A 96 12.02 -2.52 3.32
CA LEU A 96 10.89 -2.29 2.44
C LEU A 96 10.01 -3.54 2.42
N PRO A 97 8.70 -3.39 2.19
CA PRO A 97 7.77 -4.49 2.21
C PRO A 97 7.99 -5.45 1.04
N ASP A 98 7.81 -6.75 1.31
CA ASP A 98 7.74 -7.77 0.27
C ASP A 98 6.41 -7.67 -0.48
N CYS A 99 6.48 -7.08 -1.68
CA CYS A 99 5.35 -6.86 -2.56
C CYS A 99 4.73 -8.17 -3.07
N SER A 100 5.48 -9.27 -3.10
CA SER A 100 4.93 -10.59 -3.48
C SER A 100 3.97 -11.08 -2.40
N ILE A 101 4.33 -10.93 -1.13
CA ILE A 101 3.48 -11.31 0.00
C ILE A 101 2.23 -10.42 0.06
N LEU A 102 2.38 -9.12 -0.16
CA LEU A 102 1.25 -8.17 -0.20
C LEU A 102 0.23 -8.50 -1.31
N GLY A 103 0.69 -8.98 -2.47
CA GLY A 103 -0.23 -9.38 -3.54
C GLY A 103 -0.85 -10.77 -3.32
N GLN A 104 -0.06 -11.76 -2.90
CA GLN A 104 -0.48 -13.16 -2.83
C GLN A 104 -1.23 -13.52 -1.56
N SER A 105 -0.89 -12.90 -0.42
CA SER A 105 -1.45 -13.24 0.88
C SER A 105 -1.59 -12.01 1.79
N PRO A 106 -2.27 -10.93 1.33
CA PRO A 106 -2.37 -9.68 2.07
C PRO A 106 -3.02 -9.82 3.44
N GLU A 107 -3.97 -10.75 3.57
CA GLU A 107 -4.72 -11.01 4.81
C GLU A 107 -4.04 -12.03 5.71
N SER A 108 -2.86 -12.52 5.34
CA SER A 108 -2.04 -13.34 6.24
C SER A 108 -1.33 -12.48 7.27
N ARG A 109 -0.84 -13.09 8.35
CA ARG A 109 -0.02 -12.38 9.35
C ARG A 109 1.19 -11.71 8.70
N ALA A 110 1.89 -12.45 7.83
CA ALA A 110 3.03 -11.93 7.08
C ALA A 110 2.62 -10.75 6.19
N GLY A 111 1.47 -10.84 5.51
CA GLY A 111 0.93 -9.76 4.68
C GLY A 111 0.62 -8.49 5.48
N LEU A 112 0.00 -8.63 6.65
CA LEU A 112 -0.24 -7.49 7.54
C LEU A 112 1.06 -6.87 8.05
N ASP A 113 2.05 -7.70 8.40
CA ASP A 113 3.35 -7.21 8.84
C ASP A 113 4.10 -6.51 7.70
N GLN A 114 3.93 -6.92 6.43
CA GLN A 114 4.40 -6.15 5.27
C GLN A 114 3.62 -4.84 5.09
N MET A 115 2.29 -4.83 5.28
CA MET A 115 1.49 -3.61 5.11
C MET A 115 1.88 -2.52 6.11
N LYS A 116 2.29 -2.91 7.32
CA LYS A 116 2.80 -1.98 8.35
C LYS A 116 4.14 -1.34 8.01
N LEU A 117 4.87 -1.86 7.01
CA LEU A 117 6.14 -1.30 6.54
C LEU A 117 5.96 -0.28 5.41
N LEU A 118 4.74 -0.12 4.87
CA LEU A 118 4.37 0.96 3.95
C LEU A 118 4.09 2.24 4.73
#